data_AF-A0A7C3UUM5-F1
#
_entry.id   AF-A0A7C3UUM5-F1
#
_cell.length_a   1.000
_cell.length_b   1.000
_cell.length_c   1.000
_cell.angle_alpha   90.00
_cell.angle_beta   90.00
_cell.angle_gamma   90.00
#
_symmetry.space_group_name_H-M   'P 1'
#
loop_
_entity.id
_entity.type
_entity.pdbx_description
1 polymer ?
#
loop_
_entity_poly.entity_id
_entity_poly.type
_entity_poly.pdbx_seq_one_letter_code
_entity_poly.pdbx_strand_id
1 'polypeptide(L)'
;MRPGGEGRRVRIMNQADLLGISLLLFFAILQSYRGKDGFGKTFLEMIGIIIASAIAVAWYPGLARAVGLSESSTLLILFFLVGFLFFLAADLLATIADISFESWDSLLSFFFGLGLGWAFCHILFRFLLLIYGKHSSFGLAVENSWVAKEILDFRTFKALVSLLYRAKLGPEIEEF
;
A
#
# COMPACT_ATOMS: atom_id res chain seq x y z
N MET A 1 25.27 40.25 -10.52
CA MET A 1 25.46 38.80 -10.77
C MET A 1 24.21 38.09 -10.26
N ARG A 2 23.40 37.51 -11.17
CA ARG A 2 22.22 36.72 -10.78
C ARG A 2 22.66 35.27 -10.57
N PRO A 3 22.29 34.62 -9.46
CA PRO A 3 22.63 33.22 -9.22
C PRO A 3 22.06 32.37 -10.37
N GLY A 4 22.93 31.54 -10.93
CA GLY A 4 22.62 30.69 -12.07
C GLY A 4 21.37 29.86 -11.79
N GLY A 5 20.43 29.89 -12.73
CA GLY A 5 19.26 29.05 -12.68
C GLY A 5 19.69 27.60 -12.60
N GLU A 6 19.47 26.97 -11.45
CA GLU A 6 19.49 25.51 -11.34
C GLU A 6 18.51 24.99 -12.39
N GLY A 7 19.06 24.49 -13.49
CA GLY A 7 18.29 23.80 -14.51
C GLY A 7 17.51 22.71 -13.81
N ARG A 8 16.18 22.87 -13.80
CA ARG A 8 15.21 21.93 -13.22
C ARG A 8 15.49 20.57 -13.86
N ARG A 9 16.33 19.74 -13.22
CA ARG A 9 16.70 18.42 -13.76
C ARG A 9 15.41 17.64 -13.87
N VAL A 10 14.97 17.38 -15.09
CA VAL A 10 13.84 16.50 -15.37
C VAL A 10 14.25 15.15 -14.80
N ARG A 11 13.65 14.78 -13.67
CA ARG A 11 13.97 13.54 -12.98
C ARG A 11 13.36 12.41 -13.80
N ILE A 12 14.21 11.64 -14.47
CA ILE A 12 13.78 10.48 -15.26
C ILE A 12 13.19 9.46 -14.28
N MET A 13 11.97 9.02 -14.56
CA MET A 13 11.25 8.04 -13.76
C MET A 13 12.02 6.73 -13.77
N ASN A 14 12.36 6.20 -12.58
CA ASN A 14 13.16 4.99 -12.50
C ASN A 14 12.29 3.72 -12.58
N GLN A 15 12.90 2.55 -12.69
CA GLN A 15 12.17 1.29 -12.87
C GLN A 15 11.25 0.95 -11.68
N ALA A 16 11.64 1.32 -10.45
CA ALA A 16 10.82 1.09 -9.26
C ALA A 16 9.59 2.02 -9.23
N ASP A 17 9.75 3.30 -9.63
CA ASP A 17 8.64 4.24 -9.81
C ASP A 17 7.64 3.69 -10.85
N LEU A 18 8.14 3.25 -12.01
CA LEU A 18 7.30 2.72 -13.08
C LEU A 18 6.53 1.47 -12.62
N LEU A 19 7.20 0.53 -11.95
CA LEU A 19 6.57 -0.68 -11.43
C LEU A 19 5.48 -0.35 -10.40
N GLY A 20 5.77 0.55 -9.44
CA GLY A 20 4.83 0.96 -8.41
C GLY A 20 3.60 1.67 -8.98
N ILE A 21 3.80 2.65 -9.87
CA ILE A 21 2.70 3.38 -10.53
C ILE A 21 1.87 2.43 -11.40
N SER A 22 2.50 1.56 -12.19
CA SER A 22 1.79 0.63 -13.06
C SER A 22 0.91 -0.32 -12.26
N LEU A 23 1.42 -0.84 -11.14
CA LEU A 23 0.67 -1.75 -10.29
C LEU A 23 -0.47 -1.03 -9.55
N LEU A 24 -0.24 0.19 -9.06
CA LEU A 24 -1.29 1.04 -8.48
C LEU A 24 -2.43 1.29 -9.47
N LEU A 25 -2.10 1.72 -10.69
CA LEU A 25 -3.09 1.99 -11.73
C LEU A 25 -3.82 0.73 -12.17
N PHE A 26 -3.12 -0.41 -12.28
CA PHE A 26 -3.73 -1.69 -12.60
C PHE A 26 -4.83 -2.05 -11.61
N PHE A 27 -4.56 -1.98 -10.30
CA PHE A 27 -5.56 -2.27 -9.27
C PHE A 27 -6.67 -1.23 -9.20
N ALA A 28 -6.36 0.06 -9.38
CA ALA A 28 -7.36 1.13 -9.42
C ALA A 28 -8.37 0.94 -10.56
N ILE A 29 -7.86 0.66 -11.76
CA ILE A 29 -8.70 0.39 -12.93
C ILE A 29 -9.52 -0.88 -12.72
N LEU A 30 -8.88 -1.98 -12.28
CA LEU A 30 -9.57 -3.24 -12.03
C LEU A 30 -10.73 -3.09 -11.03
N GLN A 31 -10.50 -2.38 -9.92
CA GLN A 31 -11.55 -2.18 -8.92
C GLN A 31 -12.62 -1.20 -9.39
N SER A 32 -12.28 -0.19 -10.19
CA SER A 32 -13.27 0.67 -10.84
C SER A 32 -14.25 -0.12 -11.72
N TYR A 33 -13.74 -1.11 -12.46
CA TYR A 33 -14.60 -2.01 -13.24
C TYR A 33 -15.42 -2.97 -12.38
N ARG A 34 -14.85 -3.50 -11.30
CA ARG A 34 -15.55 -4.44 -10.39
C ARG A 34 -16.63 -3.76 -9.55
N GLY A 35 -16.43 -2.51 -9.16
CA GLY A 35 -17.36 -1.77 -8.33
C GLY A 35 -18.39 -0.97 -9.11
N LYS A 36 -18.82 -1.44 -10.29
CA LYS A 36 -19.93 -0.82 -11.03
C LYS A 36 -21.29 -1.01 -10.34
N ASP A 37 -21.43 -2.13 -9.63
CA ASP A 37 -22.68 -2.53 -8.97
C ASP A 37 -22.61 -2.32 -7.44
N GLY A 38 -21.71 -1.43 -6.98
CA GLY A 38 -21.49 -1.15 -5.56
C GLY A 38 -20.01 -1.07 -5.18
N PHE A 39 -19.63 -0.01 -4.46
CA PHE A 39 -18.25 0.14 -3.97
C PHE A 39 -17.97 -0.63 -2.68
N GLY A 40 -19.02 -1.02 -1.93
CA GLY A 40 -18.89 -1.60 -0.58
C GLY A 40 -17.91 -2.76 -0.49
N LYS A 41 -18.00 -3.72 -1.43
CA LYS A 41 -17.08 -4.85 -1.50
C LYS A 41 -15.63 -4.39 -1.69
N THR A 42 -15.37 -3.49 -2.64
CA THR A 42 -14.01 -3.00 -2.92
C THR A 42 -13.40 -2.25 -1.74
N PHE A 43 -14.23 -1.51 -0.99
CA PHE A 43 -13.83 -0.83 0.24
C PHE A 43 -13.43 -1.82 1.34
N LEU A 44 -14.24 -2.85 1.57
CA LEU A 44 -13.95 -3.89 2.57
C LEU A 44 -12.71 -4.71 2.18
N GLU A 45 -12.57 -5.08 0.90
CA GLU A 45 -11.37 -5.74 0.37
C GLU A 45 -10.11 -4.88 0.60
N MET A 46 -10.18 -3.58 0.32
CA MET A 46 -9.07 -2.64 0.57
C MET A 46 -8.66 -2.64 2.04
N ILE A 47 -9.61 -2.46 2.97
CA ILE A 47 -9.33 -2.47 4.41
C ILE A 47 -8.69 -3.79 4.82
N GLY A 48 -9.28 -4.91 4.42
CA GLY A 48 -8.80 -6.24 4.74
C GLY A 48 -7.38 -6.49 4.26
N ILE A 49 -7.04 -6.04 3.05
CA ILE A 49 -5.70 -6.20 2.48
C ILE A 49 -4.66 -5.28 3.13
N ILE A 50 -5.05 -4.07 3.55
CA ILE A 50 -4.18 -3.19 4.35
C ILE A 50 -3.87 -3.85 5.69
N ILE A 51 -4.89 -4.40 6.37
CA ILE A 51 -4.70 -5.12 7.65
C ILE A 51 -3.84 -6.36 7.44
N ALA A 52 -4.09 -7.15 6.41
CA ALA A 52 -3.30 -8.33 6.06
C ALA A 52 -1.83 -7.98 5.81
N SER A 53 -1.57 -6.87 5.10
CA SER A 53 -0.23 -6.35 4.87
C SER A 53 0.46 -5.97 6.18
N ALA A 54 -0.23 -5.26 7.07
CA ALA A 54 0.30 -4.88 8.38
C ALA A 54 0.63 -6.10 9.26
N ILE A 55 -0.27 -7.08 9.34
CA ILE A 55 -0.05 -8.33 10.07
C ILE A 55 1.13 -9.09 9.49
N ALA A 56 1.17 -9.22 8.16
CA ALA A 56 2.25 -9.92 7.46
C ALA A 56 3.61 -9.32 7.78
N VAL A 57 3.73 -8.00 7.65
CA VAL A 57 4.97 -7.25 7.92
C VAL A 57 5.39 -7.34 9.39
N ALA A 58 4.46 -7.32 10.33
CA ALA A 58 4.77 -7.36 11.75
C ALA A 58 5.22 -8.77 12.22
N TRP A 59 4.69 -9.84 11.64
CA TRP A 59 4.87 -11.20 12.17
C TRP A 59 5.84 -12.07 11.37
N TYR A 60 6.13 -11.76 10.09
CA TYR A 60 6.98 -12.61 9.26
C TYR A 60 8.38 -12.90 9.85
N PRO A 61 9.11 -11.98 10.52
CA PRO A 61 10.46 -12.29 11.02
C PRO A 61 10.44 -13.26 12.21
N GLY A 62 9.39 -13.19 13.04
CA GLY A 62 9.21 -14.12 14.16
C GLY A 62 8.83 -15.51 13.66
N LEU A 63 7.85 -15.58 12.76
CA LEU A 63 7.38 -16.84 12.20
C LEU A 63 8.43 -17.53 11.33
N ALA A 64 9.21 -16.78 10.54
CA ALA A 64 10.28 -17.33 9.72
C ALA A 64 11.30 -18.11 10.57
N ARG A 65 11.69 -17.53 11.72
CA ARG A 65 12.60 -18.17 12.68
C ARG A 65 11.99 -19.37 13.39
N ALA A 66 10.70 -19.29 13.74
CA ALA A 66 10.01 -20.38 14.44
C ALA A 66 9.79 -21.62 13.55
N VAL A 67 9.52 -21.42 12.25
CA VAL A 67 9.22 -22.49 11.29
C VAL A 67 10.44 -22.92 10.47
N GLY A 68 11.53 -22.15 10.52
CA GLY A 68 12.75 -22.42 9.75
C GLY A 68 12.62 -22.12 8.25
N LEU A 69 11.73 -21.19 7.88
CA LEU A 69 11.52 -20.76 6.50
C LEU A 69 12.26 -19.45 6.20
N SER A 70 12.48 -19.15 4.92
CA SER A 70 13.00 -17.84 4.52
C SER A 70 12.01 -16.72 4.84
N GLU A 71 12.52 -15.56 5.24
CA GLU A 71 11.71 -14.38 5.57
C GLU A 71 10.81 -13.95 4.40
N SER A 72 11.34 -13.99 3.17
CA SER A 72 10.61 -13.64 1.95
C SER A 72 9.43 -14.57 1.69
N SER A 73 9.61 -15.88 1.85
CA SER A 73 8.53 -16.87 1.68
C SER A 73 7.49 -16.72 2.78
N THR A 74 7.94 -16.54 4.02
CA THR A 74 7.05 -16.36 5.17
C THR A 74 6.18 -15.11 5.03
N LEU A 75 6.77 -13.99 4.55
CA LEU A 75 6.04 -12.75 4.28
C LEU A 75 4.91 -12.98 3.26
N LEU A 76 5.21 -13.63 2.13
CA LEU A 76 4.20 -13.89 1.09
C LEU A 76 3.12 -14.85 1.57
N ILE A 77 3.50 -15.97 2.20
CA ILE A 77 2.56 -16.96 2.72
C ILE A 77 1.61 -16.29 3.71
N LEU A 78 2.14 -15.50 4.64
CA LEU A 78 1.33 -14.85 5.65
C LEU A 78 0.40 -13.79 5.04
N PHE A 79 0.90 -12.99 4.10
CA PHE A 79 0.09 -11.99 3.40
C PHE A 79 -1.06 -12.63 2.61
N PHE A 80 -0.78 -13.67 1.82
CA PHE A 80 -1.81 -14.34 1.04
C PHE A 80 -2.79 -15.14 1.91
N LEU A 81 -2.32 -15.79 2.97
CA LEU A 81 -3.18 -16.52 3.90
C LEU A 81 -4.15 -15.57 4.62
N VAL A 82 -3.63 -14.51 5.24
CA VAL A 82 -4.46 -13.54 5.96
C VAL A 82 -5.33 -12.74 4.98
N GLY A 83 -4.76 -12.31 3.85
CA GLY A 83 -5.50 -11.60 2.80
C GLY A 83 -6.65 -12.42 2.24
N PHE A 84 -6.46 -13.71 2.00
CA PHE A 84 -7.52 -14.61 1.55
C PHE A 84 -8.67 -14.70 2.56
N LEU A 85 -8.37 -14.82 3.85
CA LEU A 85 -9.40 -14.81 4.90
C LEU A 85 -10.18 -13.49 4.91
N PHE A 86 -9.50 -12.35 4.72
CA PHE A 86 -10.18 -11.06 4.60
C PHE A 86 -11.01 -10.92 3.33
N PHE A 87 -10.60 -11.50 2.19
CA PHE A 87 -11.44 -11.53 0.99
C PHE A 87 -12.74 -12.30 1.23
N LEU A 88 -12.66 -13.45 1.91
CA LEU A 88 -13.86 -14.22 2.29
C LEU A 88 -14.76 -13.43 3.23
N ALA A 89 -14.19 -12.76 4.23
CA ALA A 89 -14.94 -11.91 5.14
C ALA A 89 -15.58 -10.72 4.44
N ALA A 90 -14.86 -10.07 3.51
CA ALA A 90 -15.36 -8.95 2.73
C ALA A 90 -16.54 -9.36 1.84
N ASP A 91 -16.50 -10.55 1.23
CA ASP A 91 -17.59 -11.08 0.40
C ASP A 91 -18.86 -11.33 1.23
N LEU A 92 -18.69 -11.96 2.39
CA LEU A 92 -19.79 -12.20 3.34
C LEU A 92 -20.40 -10.88 3.84
N LEU A 93 -19.56 -9.93 4.26
CA LEU A 93 -20.00 -8.64 4.78
C LEU A 93 -20.64 -7.77 3.70
N ALA A 94 -20.13 -7.79 2.47
CA ALA A 94 -20.71 -7.06 1.35
C ALA A 94 -22.12 -7.53 1.02
N THR A 95 -22.39 -8.84 1.15
CA THR A 95 -23.73 -9.43 0.96
C THR A 95 -24.74 -8.89 1.99
N ILE A 96 -24.28 -8.46 3.16
CA ILE A 96 -25.14 -7.97 4.25
C ILE A 96 -25.29 -6.45 4.21
N ALA A 97 -24.22 -5.72 3.86
CA ALA A 97 -24.14 -4.27 4.06
C ALA A 97 -24.71 -3.43 2.90
N ASP A 98 -24.84 -4.01 1.69
CA ASP A 98 -25.37 -3.38 0.47
C ASP A 98 -24.99 -1.88 0.30
N ILE A 99 -23.68 -1.60 0.34
CA ILE A 99 -23.16 -0.23 0.34
C ILE A 99 -22.93 0.25 -1.10
N SER A 100 -23.74 1.23 -1.53
CA SER A 100 -23.67 1.87 -2.85
C SER A 100 -24.02 3.38 -2.80
N PHE A 101 -23.39 4.15 -3.68
CA PHE A 101 -23.71 5.54 -4.04
C PHE A 101 -24.05 5.66 -5.55
N GLU A 102 -24.46 4.54 -6.16
CA GLU A 102 -24.86 4.40 -7.56
C GLU A 102 -23.86 5.04 -8.55
N SER A 103 -24.13 6.28 -8.97
CA SER A 103 -23.32 7.04 -9.92
C SER A 103 -21.84 7.23 -9.53
N TRP A 104 -21.52 7.16 -8.23
CA TRP A 104 -20.15 7.33 -7.73
C TRP A 104 -19.41 6.03 -7.50
N ASP A 105 -20.06 4.87 -7.66
CA ASP A 105 -19.49 3.58 -7.24
C ASP A 105 -18.20 3.23 -7.96
N SER A 106 -18.17 3.44 -9.28
CA SER A 106 -16.97 3.19 -10.08
C SER A 106 -15.81 4.12 -9.71
N LEU A 107 -16.10 5.37 -9.34
CA LEU A 107 -15.05 6.33 -8.96
C LEU A 107 -14.54 6.05 -7.55
N LEU A 108 -15.42 5.75 -6.59
CA LEU A 108 -15.01 5.38 -5.24
C LEU A 108 -14.21 4.08 -5.24
N SER A 109 -14.64 3.09 -6.03
CA SER A 109 -13.92 1.83 -6.22
C SER A 109 -12.55 2.02 -6.87
N PHE A 110 -12.40 3.03 -7.73
CA PHE A 110 -11.08 3.42 -8.26
C PHE A 110 -10.14 3.87 -7.13
N PHE A 111 -10.60 4.74 -6.22
CA PHE A 111 -9.81 5.18 -5.08
C PHE A 111 -9.50 4.05 -4.10
N PHE A 112 -10.45 3.15 -3.84
CA PHE A 112 -10.19 1.97 -3.02
C PHE A 112 -9.22 0.99 -3.69
N GLY A 113 -9.27 0.89 -5.03
CA GLY A 113 -8.28 0.15 -5.81
C GLY A 113 -6.88 0.74 -5.75
N LEU A 114 -6.72 2.06 -5.60
CA LEU A 114 -5.40 2.66 -5.31
C LEU A 114 -4.88 2.22 -3.93
N GLY A 115 -5.75 2.19 -2.91
CA GLY A 115 -5.37 1.72 -1.57
C GLY A 115 -4.98 0.23 -1.56
N LEU A 116 -5.73 -0.60 -2.28
CA LEU A 116 -5.45 -2.02 -2.45
C LEU A 116 -4.14 -2.21 -3.22
N GLY A 117 -3.96 -1.51 -4.33
CA GLY A 117 -2.72 -1.53 -5.12
C GLY A 117 -1.51 -1.06 -4.31
N TRP A 118 -1.68 -0.07 -3.43
CA TRP A 118 -0.64 0.40 -2.53
C TRP A 118 -0.18 -0.71 -1.59
N ALA A 119 -1.12 -1.43 -0.97
CA ALA A 119 -0.80 -2.54 -0.07
C ALA A 119 -0.10 -3.69 -0.81
N PHE A 120 -0.52 -4.02 -2.04
CA PHE A 120 0.18 -5.00 -2.88
C PHE A 120 1.59 -4.54 -3.26
N CYS A 121 1.77 -3.28 -3.68
CA CYS A 121 3.09 -2.72 -3.97
C CYS A 121 4.00 -2.77 -2.74
N HIS A 122 3.46 -2.45 -1.57
CA HIS A 122 4.18 -2.49 -0.31
C HIS A 122 4.77 -3.88 -0.02
N ILE A 123 3.94 -4.92 -0.14
CA ILE A 123 4.36 -6.31 0.05
C ILE A 123 5.34 -6.74 -1.03
N LEU A 124 5.08 -6.41 -2.30
CA LEU A 124 5.97 -6.73 -3.40
C LEU A 124 7.36 -6.12 -3.22
N PHE A 125 7.45 -4.83 -2.89
CA PHE A 125 8.74 -4.16 -2.70
C PHE A 125 9.49 -4.71 -1.50
N ARG A 126 8.81 -5.00 -0.38
CA ARG A 126 9.43 -5.68 0.76
C ARG A 126 9.97 -7.05 0.38
N PHE A 127 9.17 -7.84 -0.33
CA PHE A 127 9.58 -9.16 -0.82
C PHE A 127 10.82 -9.09 -1.72
N LEU A 128 10.84 -8.17 -2.69
CA LEU A 128 11.98 -7.97 -3.58
C LEU A 128 13.22 -7.49 -2.81
N LEU A 129 13.07 -6.61 -1.82
CA LEU A 129 14.17 -6.17 -0.95
C LEU A 129 14.71 -7.31 -0.07
N LEU A 130 13.86 -8.24 0.38
CA LEU A 130 14.29 -9.43 1.13
C LEU A 130 15.05 -10.42 0.25
N ILE A 131 14.68 -10.55 -1.04
CA ILE A 131 15.36 -11.44 -1.99
C ILE A 131 16.69 -10.88 -2.47
N TYR A 132 16.68 -9.64 -2.98
CA TYR A 132 17.85 -9.05 -3.62
C TYR A 132 18.76 -8.32 -2.63
N GLY A 133 18.26 -7.94 -1.46
CA GLY A 133 18.99 -7.14 -0.48
C GLY A 133 19.00 -5.64 -0.82
N LYS A 134 19.26 -4.81 0.20
CA LYS A 134 19.22 -3.35 0.10
C LYS A 134 20.32 -2.74 -0.79
N HIS A 135 21.44 -3.43 -0.94
CA HIS A 135 22.59 -2.97 -1.75
C HIS A 135 22.55 -3.44 -3.22
N SER A 136 21.49 -4.16 -3.62
CA SER A 136 21.29 -4.56 -5.01
C SER A 136 20.93 -3.37 -5.91
N SER A 137 21.01 -3.56 -7.22
CA SER A 137 20.53 -2.59 -8.20
C SER A 137 19.06 -2.19 -7.95
N PHE A 138 18.21 -3.15 -7.58
CA PHE A 138 16.83 -2.89 -7.21
C PHE A 138 16.72 -2.10 -5.90
N GLY A 139 17.49 -2.45 -4.87
CA GLY A 139 17.53 -1.72 -3.60
C GLY A 139 17.92 -0.25 -3.78
N LEU A 140 18.94 0.01 -4.61
CA LEU A 140 19.34 1.36 -4.99
C LEU A 140 18.27 2.08 -5.83
N ALA A 141 17.56 1.38 -6.71
CA ALA A 141 16.45 1.97 -7.46
C ALA A 141 15.29 2.39 -6.53
N VAL A 142 14.96 1.56 -5.54
CA VAL A 142 13.97 1.89 -4.49
C VAL A 142 14.44 3.08 -3.66
N GLU A 143 15.71 3.12 -3.26
CA GLU A 143 16.26 4.25 -2.50
C GLU A 143 16.22 5.55 -3.30
N ASN A 144 16.43 5.51 -4.60
CA ASN A 144 16.37 6.72 -5.44
C ASN A 144 14.94 7.08 -5.90
N SER A 145 13.98 6.17 -5.70
CA SER A 145 12.58 6.33 -6.07
C SER A 145 11.80 7.07 -4.98
N TRP A 146 11.05 8.09 -5.39
CA TRP A 146 10.17 8.83 -4.48
C TRP A 146 8.88 8.06 -4.23
N VAL A 147 8.33 7.41 -5.27
CA VAL A 147 7.11 6.60 -5.17
C VAL A 147 7.35 5.37 -4.31
N ALA A 148 8.43 4.64 -4.53
CA ALA A 148 8.73 3.43 -3.76
C ALA A 148 9.02 3.74 -2.28
N LYS A 149 9.68 4.87 -2.00
CA LYS A 149 9.82 5.36 -0.63
C LYS A 149 8.47 5.67 0.00
N GLU A 150 7.56 6.34 -0.71
CA GLU A 150 6.22 6.61 -0.18
C GLU A 150 5.44 5.31 0.06
N ILE A 151 5.52 4.36 -0.87
CA ILE A 151 4.88 3.05 -0.75
C ILE A 151 5.41 2.26 0.46
N LEU A 152 6.72 2.27 0.70
CA LEU A 152 7.33 1.49 1.78
C LEU A 152 7.23 2.17 3.15
N ASP A 153 7.42 3.48 3.21
CA ASP A 153 7.60 4.21 4.47
C ASP A 153 6.37 5.04 4.89
N PHE A 154 5.42 5.28 3.98
CA PHE A 154 4.28 6.20 4.20
C PHE A 154 4.73 7.59 4.68
N ARG A 155 5.81 8.14 4.09
CA ARG A 155 6.46 9.36 4.60
C ARG A 155 5.53 10.56 4.57
N THR A 156 4.77 10.73 3.50
CA THR A 156 3.85 11.85 3.31
C THR A 156 2.69 11.75 4.28
N PHE A 157 2.13 10.54 4.49
CA PHE A 157 1.08 10.34 5.48
C PHE A 157 1.58 10.63 6.91
N LYS A 158 2.75 10.09 7.29
CA LYS A 158 3.38 10.38 8.59
C LYS A 158 3.67 11.87 8.77
N ALA A 159 4.14 12.54 7.71
CA ALA A 159 4.37 13.98 7.73
C ALA A 159 3.07 14.76 7.92
N LEU A 160 2.00 14.42 7.19
CA LEU A 160 0.67 15.03 7.33
C LEU A 160 0.11 14.84 8.74
N VAL A 161 0.16 13.62 9.28
CA VAL A 161 -0.26 13.32 10.65
C VAL A 161 0.55 14.13 11.65
N SER A 162 1.87 14.19 11.49
CA SER A 162 2.73 15.00 12.36
C SER A 162 2.41 16.50 12.28
N LEU A 163 2.00 17.01 11.12
CA LEU A 163 1.56 18.40 10.94
C LEU A 163 0.21 18.65 11.62
N LEU A 164 -0.75 17.72 11.51
CA LEU A 164 -2.04 17.81 12.20
C LEU A 164 -1.86 17.83 13.72
N TYR A 165 -0.98 16.98 14.27
CA TYR A 165 -0.62 17.01 15.69
C TYR A 165 0.05 18.33 16.09
N ARG A 166 0.99 18.84 15.28
CA ARG A 166 1.63 20.15 15.54
C ARG A 166 0.65 21.32 15.46
N ALA A 167 -0.37 21.21 14.61
CA ALA A 167 -1.43 22.21 14.48
C ALA A 167 -2.49 22.13 15.60
N LYS A 168 -2.32 21.22 16.59
CA LYS A 168 -3.32 20.93 17.63
C LYS A 168 -4.70 20.54 17.08
N LEU A 169 -4.72 19.94 15.89
CA LEU A 169 -5.94 19.39 15.27
C LEU A 169 -6.05 17.87 15.48
N GLY A 170 -5.04 17.26 16.10
CA GLY A 170 -5.08 15.87 16.52
C GLY A 170 -5.87 15.72 17.84
N PRO A 171 -6.44 14.53 18.11
CA PRO A 171 -7.07 14.25 19.39
C PRO A 171 -6.06 14.46 20.51
N GLU A 172 -6.43 15.23 21.53
CA GLU A 172 -5.66 15.34 22.76
C GLU A 172 -5.66 13.95 23.41
N ILE A 173 -4.50 13.30 23.40
CA ILE A 173 -4.32 12.05 24.14
C ILE A 173 -4.15 12.50 25.58
N GLU A 174 -5.25 12.51 26.34
CA GLU A 174 -5.16 12.60 27.79
C GLU A 174 -4.32 11.42 28.27
N GLU A 175 -3.12 11.72 28.80
CA GLU A 175 -2.29 10.73 29.48
C GLU A 175 -3.08 10.21 30.68
N PHE A 176 -3.59 8.98 30.59
CA PHE A 176 -4.19 8.24 31.71
C PHE A 176 -3.11 7.61 32.59
#